data_AF-A0A519L1L6-F1
#
_entry.id   AF-A0A519L1L6-F1
#
_cell.length_a   1.000
_cell.length_b   1.000
_cell.length_c   1.000
_cell.angle_alpha   90.00
_cell.angle_beta   90.00
_cell.angle_gamma   90.00
#
_symmetry.space_group_name_H-M   'P 1'
#
loop_
_entity.id
_entity.type
_entity.pdbx_description
1 polymer ?
#
loop_
_entity_poly.entity_id
_entity_poly.type
_entity_poly.pdbx_seq_one_letter_code
_entity_poly.pdbx_strand_id
1 'polypeptide(L)' 'MENKEEMPNTKNQTLPPKYLRLSGLEPLIITPESNFINVGERTNVAGSKKFLRLIKEEDDAE' A
#
# COMPACT_ATOMS: atom_id res chain seq x y z
N MET A 1 27.81 -16.78 40.37
CA MET A 1 28.30 -15.87 39.32
C MET A 1 27.22 -15.83 38.27
N GLU A 2 26.27 -14.91 38.42
CA GLU A 2 25.17 -14.76 37.45
C GLU A 2 25.66 -13.88 36.30
N ASN A 3 25.71 -14.47 35.10
CA ASN A 3 25.90 -13.75 33.87
C ASN A 3 24.66 -12.88 33.64
N LYS A 4 24.79 -11.57 33.85
CA LYS A 4 23.79 -10.60 33.43
C LYS A 4 23.88 -10.52 31.92
N GLU A 5 22.95 -11.14 31.21
CA GLU A 5 22.72 -10.88 29.79
C GLU A 5 22.47 -9.38 29.62
N GLU A 6 23.41 -8.71 28.98
CA GLU A 6 23.35 -7.28 28.73
C GLU A 6 22.22 -7.04 27.72
N MET A 7 21.12 -6.45 28.20
CA MET A 7 20.00 -6.08 27.33
C MET A 7 20.49 -5.11 26.24
N PRO A 8 20.14 -5.32 24.96
CA PRO A 8 20.59 -4.44 23.89
C PRO A 8 20.13 -3.00 24.16
N ASN A 9 21.09 -2.07 24.22
CA ASN A 9 20.86 -0.63 24.37
C ASN A 9 20.09 -0.09 23.16
N THR A 10 18.77 -0.03 23.27
CA THR A 10 17.83 0.39 22.22
C THR A 10 17.79 1.89 21.97
N LYS A 11 18.63 2.70 22.62
CA LYS A 11 18.52 4.17 22.56
C LYS A 11 19.06 4.81 21.27
N ASN A 12 19.74 4.06 20.40
CA ASN A 12 20.41 4.60 19.20
C ASN A 12 20.11 3.85 17.89
N GLN A 13 19.02 3.06 17.83
CA GLN A 13 18.63 2.43 16.58
C GLN A 13 17.64 3.34 15.83
N THR A 14 18.14 4.11 14.88
CA THR A 14 17.30 4.78 13.90
C THR A 14 16.61 3.69 13.08
N LEU A 15 15.32 3.46 13.33
CA LEU A 15 14.54 2.50 12.57
C LEU A 15 14.60 2.89 11.08
N PRO A 16 14.79 1.93 10.15
CA PRO A 16 14.77 2.24 8.73
C PRO A 16 13.44 2.93 8.39
N PRO A 17 13.45 3.94 7.49
CA PRO A 17 12.25 4.67 7.14
C PRO A 17 11.17 3.71 6.65
N LYS A 18 9.98 3.80 7.27
CA LYS A 18 8.84 2.95 6.91
C LYS A 18 8.17 3.53 5.67
N TYR A 19 8.50 2.97 4.50
CA TYR A 19 7.85 3.33 3.25
C TYR A 19 6.43 2.77 3.16
N LEU A 20 5.57 3.45 2.40
CA LEU A 20 4.23 2.97 2.09
C LEU A 20 4.36 1.77 1.14
N ARG A 21 3.73 0.65 1.50
CA ARG A 21 3.74 -0.59 0.73
C ARG A 21 2.31 -1.00 0.45
N LEU A 22 2.02 -1.24 -0.83
CA LEU A 22 0.73 -1.72 -1.32
C LEU A 22 0.92 -3.09 -1.97
N SER A 23 -0.18 -3.84 -2.10
CA SER A 23 -0.19 -5.21 -2.62
C SER A 23 -1.06 -5.35 -3.87
N GLY A 24 -0.74 -6.37 -4.66
CA GLY A 24 -1.39 -6.78 -5.90
C GLY A 24 -0.76 -8.11 -6.35
N LEU A 25 -0.56 -8.31 -7.66
CA LEU A 25 0.31 -9.39 -8.14
C LEU A 25 1.79 -9.12 -7.83
N GLU A 26 2.18 -7.85 -7.89
CA GLU A 26 3.51 -7.37 -7.53
C GLU A 26 3.41 -6.25 -6.48
N PRO A 27 4.37 -6.12 -5.55
CA PRO A 27 4.35 -5.09 -4.53
C PRO A 27 4.68 -3.71 -5.12
N LEU A 28 3.89 -2.69 -4.73
CA LEU A 28 4.21 -1.28 -5.01
C LEU A 28 4.75 -0.63 -3.73
N ILE A 29 6.02 -0.22 -3.75
CA ILE A 29 6.68 0.49 -2.64
C ILE A 29 6.84 1.95 -3.05
N ILE A 30 6.23 2.85 -2.29
CA ILE A 30 6.28 4.29 -2.54
C ILE A 30 7.32 4.91 -1.60
N THR A 31 8.35 5.50 -2.20
CA THR A 31 9.48 6.15 -1.54
C THR A 31 9.48 7.66 -1.82
N PRO A 32 10.31 8.47 -1.12
CA PRO A 32 10.44 9.91 -1.39
C PRO A 32 10.89 10.24 -2.82
N GLU A 33 11.58 9.33 -3.50
CA GLU A 33 12.05 9.46 -4.88
C GLU A 33 11.01 9.02 -5.91
N SER A 34 9.89 8.47 -5.46
CA SER A 34 8.80 8.06 -6.35
C SER A 34 8.16 9.29 -6.99
N ASN A 35 7.90 9.21 -8.29
CA ASN A 35 7.13 10.22 -9.01
C ASN A 35 5.66 10.24 -8.53
N PHE A 36 4.86 11.14 -9.11
CA PHE A 36 3.42 11.16 -8.85
C PHE A 36 2.78 9.81 -9.19
N ILE A 37 2.12 9.21 -8.21
CA ILE A 37 1.42 7.93 -8.37
C ILE A 37 -0.02 8.21 -8.76
N ASN A 38 -0.38 7.78 -9.97
CA ASN A 38 -1.75 7.87 -10.45
C ASN A 38 -2.62 6.78 -9.79
N VAL A 39 -3.81 7.15 -9.32
CA VAL A 39 -4.83 6.23 -8.81
C VAL A 39 -6.02 6.24 -9.76
N GLY A 40 -6.44 5.06 -10.22
CA GLY A 40 -7.55 4.95 -11.17
C GLY A 40 -8.88 5.33 -10.54
N GLU A 41 -9.60 6.28 -11.13
CA GLU A 41 -10.92 6.74 -10.64
C GLU A 41 -12.11 6.08 -11.34
N ARG A 42 -11.88 5.45 -12.49
CA ARG A 42 -12.95 5.04 -13.43
C ARG A 42 -13.88 3.98 -12.87
N THR A 43 -13.40 3.19 -11.91
CA THR A 43 -14.16 2.15 -11.19
C THR A 43 -14.90 2.73 -9.99
N ASN A 44 -15.65 3.81 -10.22
CA ASN A 44 -16.46 4.51 -9.23
C ASN A 44 -17.88 4.67 -9.78
N VAL A 45 -18.87 4.08 -9.10
CA VAL A 45 -20.28 4.06 -9.53
C VAL A 45 -20.88 5.46 -9.67
N ALA A 46 -20.53 6.39 -8.79
CA ALA A 46 -21.05 7.76 -8.84
C ALA A 46 -20.39 8.59 -9.96
N GLY A 47 -19.08 8.40 -10.15
CA GLY A 47 -18.28 9.20 -11.09
C GLY A 47 -18.27 8.68 -12.53
N SER A 48 -18.57 7.39 -12.74
CA SER A 48 -18.42 6.74 -14.05
C SER A 48 -19.74 6.15 -14.51
N LYS A 49 -20.38 6.82 -15.48
CA LYS A 49 -21.63 6.33 -16.12
C LYS A 49 -21.47 4.94 -16.73
N LYS A 50 -20.31 4.65 -17.33
CA LYS A 50 -20.02 3.34 -17.91
C LYS A 50 -19.93 2.28 -16.81
N PHE A 51 -19.22 2.56 -15.73
CA PHE A 51 -19.08 1.61 -14.62
C PHE A 51 -20.40 1.37 -13.90
N LEU A 52 -21.19 2.43 -13.64
CA LEU A 52 -22.56 2.32 -13.13
C LEU A 52 -23.41 1.37 -13.98
N ARG A 53 -23.32 1.46 -15.30
CA ARG A 53 -24.08 0.62 -16.22
C ARG A 53 -23.66 -0.84 -16.11
N LEU A 54 -22.36 -1.14 -16.19
CA LEU A 54 -21.84 -2.51 -16.07
C LEU A 54 -22.26 -3.17 -14.76
N ILE A 55 -22.15 -2.45 -13.63
CA ILE A 55 -22.59 -2.96 -12.32
C ILE A 55 -24.11 -3.24 -12.28
N LYS A 56 -24.93 -2.40 -12.91
CA LYS A 56 -26.39 -2.60 -12.96
C LYS A 56 -26.82 -3.75 -13.87
N GLU A 57 -26.06 -3.99 -14.93
CA GLU A 57 -26.33 -5.03 -15.91
C GLU A 57 -25.71 -6.38 -15.49
N GLU A 58 -24.99 -6.43 -14.35
CA GLU A 58 -24.23 -7.61 -13.89
C GLU A 58 -23.31 -8.17 -14.99
N ASP A 59 -22.70 -7.25 -15.74
CA ASP A 59 -21.78 -7.54 -16.85
C ASP A 59 -20.33 -7.36 -16.36
N ASP A 60 -19.89 -8.29 -15.52
CA ASP A 60 -18.49 -8.44 -15.13
C ASP A 60 -17.75 -9.41 -16.07
N ALA A 61 -16.44 -9.18 -16.23
CA ALA A 61 -15.62 -9.98 -17.11
C ALA A 61 -15.32 -11.34 -16.47
N GLU A 62 -16.02 -12.39 -16.89
CA GLU A 62 -15.57 -13.79 -16.76
C GLU A 62 -14.42 -14.10 -17.73
#